data_AF-A0A6P0YCZ7-F1
#
_entry.id   AF-A0A6P0YCZ7-F1
#
_cell.length_a   1.000
_cell.length_b   1.000
_cell.length_c   1.000
_cell.angle_alpha   90.00
_cell.angle_beta   90.00
_cell.angle_gamma   90.00
#
_symmetry.space_group_name_H-M   'P 1'
#
loop_
_entity.id
_entity.type
_entity.pdbx_description
1 polymer ?
#
loop_
_entity_poly.entity_id
_entity_poly.type
_entity_poly.pdbx_seq_one_letter_code
_entity_poly.pdbx_strand_id
1 'polypeptide(L)'
;MVNSITVQPYFSKLSPQEESCFDYYYDDPEDLPGNLDLEPNALPPEITLIDYTEDTVSKIKISNPEDCIPYLKSDSVSWINMLGLGNKIAWQQMAKVFQIHPLTVGDIVNIPQRPKILHDKNQIIIITCMVRIKSYLEPFEKEQISIILGEKYLITVQENSESDCLKPVRERIKNNQGIIRREKVDYLAYSLLDTIIDGFFPVLEEYGERIEKLEDEIVFNPVRQTMQKIYKLRRELLTLRRAIWSLREAINILIRDGTN
;
A
#
# COMPACT_ATOMS: atom_id res chain seq x y z
N MET A 1 -41.96 -13.93 -41.30
CA MET A 1 -41.85 -14.29 -39.88
C MET A 1 -40.37 -14.26 -39.52
N VAL A 2 -39.92 -13.19 -38.85
CA VAL A 2 -38.52 -13.01 -38.44
C VAL A 2 -38.45 -13.42 -36.97
N ASN A 3 -37.73 -14.50 -36.67
CA ASN A 3 -37.49 -14.95 -35.30
C ASN A 3 -36.42 -14.06 -34.66
N SER A 4 -36.85 -13.20 -33.74
CA SER A 4 -35.98 -12.43 -32.87
C SER A 4 -35.34 -13.35 -31.82
N ILE A 5 -34.04 -13.59 -31.93
CA ILE A 5 -33.26 -14.29 -30.91
C ILE A 5 -32.95 -13.29 -29.81
N THR A 6 -33.67 -13.38 -28.69
CA THR A 6 -33.37 -12.62 -27.48
C THR A 6 -32.12 -13.18 -26.83
N VAL A 7 -30.99 -12.50 -26.97
CA VAL A 7 -29.76 -12.82 -26.24
C VAL A 7 -29.92 -12.30 -24.81
N GLN A 8 -30.16 -13.22 -23.86
CA GLN A 8 -30.10 -12.90 -22.43
C GLN A 8 -28.64 -12.65 -22.03
N PRO A 9 -28.33 -11.53 -21.35
CA PRO A 9 -26.97 -11.28 -20.90
C PRO A 9 -26.65 -12.19 -19.71
N TYR A 10 -25.69 -13.09 -19.90
CA TYR A 10 -25.06 -13.87 -18.83
C TYR A 10 -24.16 -12.95 -17.98
N PHE A 11 -24.78 -12.07 -17.17
CA PHE A 11 -24.09 -11.47 -16.03
C PHE A 11 -24.28 -12.42 -14.84
N SER A 12 -23.32 -13.32 -14.64
CA SER A 12 -23.13 -13.93 -13.33
C SER A 12 -22.87 -12.80 -12.34
N LYS A 13 -23.73 -12.66 -11.32
CA LYS A 13 -23.46 -11.79 -10.17
C LYS A 13 -22.07 -12.14 -9.64
N LEU A 14 -21.16 -11.18 -9.69
CA LEU A 14 -19.84 -11.29 -9.10
C LEU A 14 -20.00 -11.43 -7.59
N SER A 15 -19.08 -12.12 -6.93
CA SER A 15 -19.10 -12.14 -5.47
C SER A 15 -18.75 -10.74 -4.95
N PRO A 16 -19.24 -10.32 -3.77
CA PRO A 16 -18.92 -9.00 -3.20
C PRO A 16 -17.41 -8.72 -3.06
N GLN A 17 -16.60 -9.78 -2.97
CA GLN A 17 -15.14 -9.72 -2.86
C GLN A 17 -14.45 -9.44 -4.22
N GLU A 18 -15.09 -9.78 -5.34
CA GLU A 18 -14.60 -9.46 -6.69
C GLU A 18 -14.82 -7.98 -7.07
N GLU A 19 -15.76 -7.29 -6.42
CA GLU A 19 -16.00 -5.84 -6.57
C GLU A 19 -14.95 -5.00 -5.82
N SER A 20 -14.56 -5.42 -4.61
CA SER A 20 -13.61 -4.74 -3.71
C SER A 20 -12.26 -4.37 -4.35
N CYS A 21 -11.77 -5.15 -5.32
CA CYS A 21 -10.46 -4.88 -5.93
C CYS A 21 -10.44 -3.60 -6.80
N PHE A 22 -11.63 -3.13 -7.24
CA PHE A 22 -11.82 -2.05 -8.21
C PHE A 22 -12.40 -0.77 -7.63
N ASP A 23 -13.05 -0.85 -6.46
CA ASP A 23 -13.69 0.31 -5.84
C ASP A 23 -12.70 1.01 -4.93
N TYR A 24 -12.36 2.24 -5.31
CA TYR A 24 -11.66 3.16 -4.44
C TYR A 24 -12.66 3.80 -3.49
N TYR A 25 -12.19 4.23 -2.32
CA TYR A 25 -12.99 5.03 -1.43
C TYR A 25 -13.39 6.34 -2.12
N TYR A 26 -14.67 6.70 -2.01
CA TYR A 26 -15.23 7.98 -2.42
C TYR A 26 -15.98 8.55 -1.23
N ASP A 27 -15.74 9.82 -0.90
CA ASP A 27 -16.52 10.52 0.11
C ASP A 27 -17.99 10.57 -0.33
N ASP A 28 -18.92 10.33 0.59
CA ASP A 28 -20.32 10.64 0.32
C ASP A 28 -20.49 12.17 0.24
N PRO A 29 -21.35 12.70 -0.64
CA PRO A 29 -21.54 14.15 -0.77
C PRO A 29 -21.96 14.87 0.52
N GLU A 30 -22.48 14.12 1.49
CA GLU A 30 -22.90 14.60 2.81
C GLU A 30 -21.77 14.55 3.86
N ASP A 31 -20.66 13.89 3.57
CA ASP A 31 -19.53 13.78 4.47
C ASP A 31 -18.79 15.11 4.65
N LEU A 32 -18.36 15.35 5.89
CA LEU A 32 -17.50 16.50 6.17
C LEU A 32 -16.07 16.21 5.66
N PRO A 33 -15.40 17.19 5.02
CA PRO A 33 -14.03 17.03 4.59
C PRO A 33 -13.13 16.66 5.77
N GLY A 34 -12.40 15.55 5.65
CA GLY A 34 -11.55 14.99 6.72
C GLY A 34 -12.30 14.11 7.72
N ASN A 35 -13.51 13.65 7.38
CA ASN A 35 -14.15 12.55 8.10
C ASN A 35 -13.26 11.29 8.04
N LEU A 36 -13.24 10.54 9.15
CA LEU A 36 -12.48 9.30 9.26
C LEU A 36 -13.48 8.16 9.31
N ASP A 37 -13.60 7.44 8.21
CA ASP A 37 -14.46 6.28 8.04
C ASP A 37 -13.65 5.02 8.34
N LEU A 38 -13.70 4.61 9.61
CA LEU A 38 -12.96 3.46 10.10
C LEU A 38 -13.79 2.20 9.91
N GLU A 39 -13.23 1.20 9.21
CA GLU A 39 -13.87 -0.10 9.13
C GLU A 39 -14.12 -0.65 10.56
N PRO A 40 -15.32 -1.20 10.85
CA PRO A 40 -15.67 -1.64 12.21
C PRO A 40 -14.72 -2.68 12.82
N ASN A 41 -14.04 -3.45 11.98
CA ASN A 41 -13.11 -4.51 12.37
C ASN A 41 -11.63 -4.10 12.21
N ALA A 42 -11.34 -2.83 11.91
CA ALA A 42 -9.97 -2.35 11.76
C ALA A 42 -9.18 -2.56 13.06
N LEU A 43 -7.98 -3.10 12.95
CA LEU A 43 -7.12 -3.35 14.10
C LEU A 43 -6.71 -2.03 14.77
N PRO A 44 -6.64 -1.98 16.11
CA PRO A 44 -6.16 -0.79 16.81
C PRO A 44 -4.71 -0.48 16.43
N PRO A 45 -4.33 0.80 16.27
CA PRO A 45 -2.98 1.17 15.87
C PRO A 45 -1.91 0.66 16.85
N GLU A 46 -0.99 -0.15 16.36
CA GLU A 46 0.25 -0.49 17.04
C GLU A 46 1.41 0.28 16.44
N ILE A 47 2.11 1.06 17.27
CA ILE A 47 3.21 1.92 16.83
C ILE A 47 4.54 1.33 17.28
N THR A 48 5.44 1.13 16.33
CA THR A 48 6.84 0.72 16.59
C THR A 48 7.78 1.74 15.98
N LEU A 49 8.69 2.28 16.78
CA LEU A 49 9.72 3.21 16.35
C LEU A 49 11.06 2.48 16.23
N ILE A 50 11.72 2.63 15.09
CA ILE A 50 13.09 2.20 14.83
C ILE A 50 13.90 3.48 14.66
N ASP A 51 14.72 3.82 15.65
CA ASP A 51 15.57 5.00 15.62
C ASP A 51 17.03 4.58 15.49
N TYR A 52 17.74 5.19 14.54
CA TYR A 52 19.11 4.80 14.24
C TYR A 52 20.00 5.97 13.83
N THR A 53 21.30 5.78 14.09
CA THR A 53 22.42 6.56 13.58
C THR A 53 23.34 5.60 12.83
N GLU A 54 24.50 6.06 12.35
CA GLU A 54 25.52 5.17 11.78
C GLU A 54 25.92 4.04 12.75
N ASP A 55 26.08 4.37 14.03
CA ASP A 55 26.63 3.46 15.04
C ASP A 55 25.54 2.70 15.83
N THR A 56 24.40 3.34 16.09
CA THR A 56 23.39 2.83 17.02
C THR A 56 22.06 2.55 16.33
N VAL A 57 21.33 1.55 16.83
CA VAL A 57 19.94 1.30 16.46
C VAL A 57 19.16 0.94 17.71
N SER A 58 17.95 1.46 17.83
CA SER A 58 16.99 1.11 18.86
C SER A 58 15.64 0.79 18.24
N LYS A 59 14.92 -0.17 18.84
CA LYS A 59 13.55 -0.52 18.46
C LYS A 59 12.67 -0.40 19.70
N ILE A 60 11.63 0.43 19.62
CA ILE A 60 10.83 0.84 20.77
C ILE A 60 9.36 0.70 20.40
N LYS A 61 8.56 0.04 21.25
CA LYS A 61 7.10 0.05 21.11
C LYS A 61 6.59 1.36 21.72
N ILE A 62 5.84 2.11 20.94
CA ILE A 62 5.30 3.42 21.31
C ILE A 62 3.85 3.23 21.75
N SER A 63 3.52 3.71 22.95
CA SER A 63 2.16 3.65 23.48
C SER A 63 1.36 4.89 23.09
N ASN A 64 1.96 6.07 23.15
CA ASN A 64 1.32 7.32 22.75
C ASN A 64 2.13 7.99 21.63
N PRO A 65 1.47 8.57 20.60
CA PRO A 65 2.16 9.32 19.55
C PRO A 65 3.10 10.41 20.06
N GLU A 66 2.81 11.02 21.21
CA GLU A 66 3.64 12.06 21.83
C GLU A 66 5.02 11.53 22.29
N ASP A 67 5.15 10.22 22.55
CA ASP A 67 6.42 9.60 22.93
C ASP A 67 7.44 9.61 21.77
N CYS A 68 7.01 9.91 20.54
CA CYS A 68 7.89 10.12 19.39
C CYS A 68 8.60 11.49 19.42
N ILE A 69 8.07 12.49 20.12
CA ILE A 69 8.55 13.89 20.08
C ILE A 69 10.06 14.03 20.38
N PRO A 70 10.66 13.31 21.35
CA PRO A 70 12.09 13.40 21.60
C PRO A 70 12.96 13.00 20.40
N TYR A 71 12.52 12.01 19.62
CA TYR A 71 13.23 11.50 18.45
C TYR A 71 13.08 12.42 17.23
N LEU A 72 12.00 13.20 17.16
CA LEU A 72 11.84 14.22 16.12
C LEU A 72 12.85 15.37 16.23
N LYS A 73 13.51 15.50 17.39
CA LYS A 73 14.49 16.56 17.68
C LYS A 73 15.93 16.07 17.67
N SER A 74 16.18 14.76 17.65
CA SER A 74 17.53 14.21 17.55
C SER A 74 18.07 14.34 16.13
N ASP A 75 19.36 14.02 15.94
CA ASP A 75 20.01 13.93 14.63
C ASP A 75 19.96 12.52 14.02
N SER A 76 19.28 11.59 14.69
CA SER A 76 19.01 10.24 14.20
C SER A 76 17.92 10.26 13.11
N VAL A 77 17.84 9.14 12.38
CA VAL A 77 16.71 8.86 11.50
C VAL A 77 15.71 7.99 12.28
N SER A 78 14.46 8.45 12.34
CA SER A 78 13.38 7.72 13.03
C SER A 78 12.37 7.15 12.05
N TRP A 79 12.27 5.82 11.99
CA TRP A 79 11.22 5.12 11.25
C TRP A 79 10.10 4.70 12.19
N ILE A 80 8.94 5.33 12.07
CA ILE A 80 7.72 5.02 12.79
C ILE A 80 6.85 4.10 11.95
N ASN A 81 6.71 2.86 12.37
CA ASN A 81 5.85 1.86 11.73
C ASN A 81 4.54 1.72 12.50
N MET A 82 3.44 2.12 11.88
CA MET A 82 2.08 1.99 12.39
C MET A 82 1.34 0.86 11.67
N LEU A 83 0.82 -0.08 12.44
CA LEU A 83 -0.03 -1.17 11.95
C LEU A 83 -1.44 -1.00 12.51
N GLY A 84 -2.46 -1.11 11.68
CA GLY A 84 -3.85 -0.96 12.10
C GLY A 84 -4.33 0.48 12.00
N LEU A 85 -5.54 0.64 11.46
CA LEU A 85 -6.19 1.95 11.26
C LEU A 85 -7.20 2.27 12.37
N GLY A 86 -7.63 1.27 13.15
CA GLY A 86 -8.83 1.30 13.99
C GLY A 86 -8.69 2.06 15.30
N ASN A 87 -8.57 3.39 15.26
CA ASN A 87 -8.78 4.28 16.42
C ASN A 87 -8.77 5.76 16.01
N LYS A 88 -9.91 6.45 16.04
CA LYS A 88 -10.02 7.87 15.66
C LYS A 88 -9.17 8.80 16.53
N ILE A 89 -9.08 8.52 17.84
CA ILE A 89 -8.33 9.34 18.80
C ILE A 89 -6.83 9.22 18.52
N ALA A 90 -6.33 8.01 18.26
CA ALA A 90 -4.93 7.80 17.92
C ALA A 90 -4.54 8.57 16.65
N TRP A 91 -5.40 8.55 15.62
CA TRP A 91 -5.18 9.33 14.40
C TRP A 91 -5.18 10.84 14.63
N GLN A 92 -6.07 11.36 15.47
CA GLN A 92 -6.07 12.78 15.86
C GLN A 92 -4.78 13.17 16.58
N GLN A 93 -4.27 12.31 17.46
CA GLN A 93 -3.00 12.52 18.16
C GLN A 93 -1.81 12.49 17.18
N MET A 94 -1.77 11.51 16.28
CA MET A 94 -0.74 11.45 15.23
C MET A 94 -0.75 12.70 14.36
N ALA A 95 -1.93 13.12 13.90
CA ALA A 95 -2.08 14.34 13.11
C ALA A 95 -1.56 15.56 13.85
N LYS A 96 -1.80 15.67 15.16
CA LYS A 96 -1.30 16.76 15.99
C LYS A 96 0.22 16.72 16.17
N VAL A 97 0.78 15.57 16.52
CA VAL A 97 2.23 15.40 16.80
C VAL A 97 3.05 15.67 15.54
N PHE A 98 2.64 15.07 14.43
CA PHE A 98 3.35 15.15 13.17
C PHE A 98 2.82 16.26 12.25
N GLN A 99 1.85 17.07 12.71
CA GLN A 99 1.24 18.17 11.95
C GLN A 99 0.65 17.76 10.58
N ILE A 100 0.17 16.52 10.47
CA ILE A 100 -0.43 15.97 9.25
C ILE A 100 -1.77 16.65 9.02
N HIS A 101 -2.00 17.15 7.81
CA HIS A 101 -3.28 17.77 7.47
C HIS A 101 -4.48 16.80 7.65
N PRO A 102 -5.62 17.22 8.22
CA PRO A 102 -6.78 16.34 8.45
C PRO A 102 -7.28 15.61 7.19
N LEU A 103 -7.25 16.28 6.02
CA LEU A 103 -7.59 15.64 4.73
C LEU A 103 -6.65 14.48 4.39
N THR A 104 -5.35 14.64 4.68
CA THR A 104 -4.35 13.60 4.45
C THR A 104 -4.55 12.43 5.40
N VAL A 105 -4.98 12.68 6.64
CA VAL A 105 -5.38 11.59 7.56
C VAL A 105 -6.58 10.83 6.99
N GLY A 106 -7.57 11.56 6.44
CA GLY A 106 -8.69 10.95 5.71
C GLY A 106 -8.23 10.05 4.58
N ASP A 107 -7.32 10.53 3.72
CA ASP A 107 -6.74 9.72 2.64
C ASP A 107 -6.00 8.45 3.13
N ILE A 108 -5.35 8.51 4.29
CA ILE A 108 -4.61 7.37 4.85
C ILE A 108 -5.56 6.33 5.43
N VAL A 109 -6.64 6.79 6.07
CA VAL A 109 -7.57 5.96 6.84
C VAL A 109 -8.71 5.41 5.98
N ASN A 110 -9.24 6.24 5.08
CA ASN A 110 -10.38 5.90 4.24
C ASN A 110 -9.88 5.12 3.01
N ILE A 111 -9.76 3.81 3.20
CA ILE A 111 -9.20 2.87 2.23
C ILE A 111 -10.27 2.24 1.32
N PRO A 112 -9.89 1.78 0.11
CA PRO A 112 -8.58 1.94 -0.52
C PRO A 112 -8.50 3.23 -1.36
N GLN A 113 -7.35 3.87 -1.38
CA GLN A 113 -7.04 5.02 -2.24
C GLN A 113 -6.26 4.62 -3.49
N ARG A 114 -6.33 5.48 -4.51
CA ARG A 114 -5.41 5.40 -5.66
C ARG A 114 -4.00 5.78 -5.22
N PRO A 115 -2.96 5.10 -5.74
CA PRO A 115 -1.61 5.54 -5.50
C PRO A 115 -1.40 6.99 -5.95
N LYS A 116 -0.87 7.83 -5.04
CA LYS A 116 -0.70 9.27 -5.25
C LYS A 116 0.42 9.81 -4.37
N ILE A 117 0.96 10.95 -4.76
CA ILE A 117 1.91 11.72 -3.96
C ILE A 117 1.33 13.09 -3.68
N LEU A 118 1.42 13.51 -2.42
CA LEU A 118 0.96 14.79 -1.93
C LEU A 118 2.13 15.51 -1.26
N HIS A 119 2.26 16.80 -1.52
CA HIS A 119 3.14 17.68 -0.78
C HIS A 119 2.30 18.43 0.25
N ASP A 120 2.63 18.25 1.53
CA ASP A 120 2.01 18.99 2.63
C ASP A 120 3.09 19.69 3.45
N LYS A 121 3.24 21.01 3.23
CA LYS A 121 4.25 21.84 3.87
C LYS A 121 5.67 21.28 3.67
N ASN A 122 6.25 20.70 4.73
CA ASN A 122 7.60 20.13 4.76
C ASN A 122 7.58 18.60 4.73
N GLN A 123 6.48 18.00 4.28
CA GLN A 123 6.29 16.56 4.22
C GLN A 123 5.89 16.13 2.81
N ILE A 124 6.33 14.93 2.45
CA ILE A 124 5.88 14.22 1.26
C ILE A 124 5.07 13.03 1.74
N ILE A 125 3.84 12.92 1.28
CA ILE A 125 2.96 11.78 1.56
C ILE A 125 2.83 10.96 0.30
N ILE A 126 3.15 9.68 0.40
CA ILE A 126 3.05 8.72 -0.69
C ILE A 126 2.04 7.67 -0.25
N ILE A 127 0.92 7.58 -0.96
CA ILE A 127 -0.03 6.49 -0.80
C ILE A 127 0.21 5.56 -1.97
N THR A 128 0.41 4.28 -1.69
CA THR A 128 0.63 3.23 -2.68
C THR A 128 0.07 1.90 -2.17
N CYS A 129 0.35 0.81 -2.86
CA CYS A 129 -0.04 -0.53 -2.42
C CYS A 129 1.12 -1.52 -2.48
N MET A 130 1.14 -2.42 -1.50
CA MET A 130 1.87 -3.67 -1.58
C MET A 130 1.02 -4.70 -2.29
N VAL A 131 1.66 -5.56 -3.09
CA VAL A 131 1.05 -6.78 -3.61
C VAL A 131 1.78 -7.99 -3.05
N ARG A 132 1.03 -9.01 -2.66
CA ARG A 132 1.57 -10.26 -2.13
C ARG A 132 0.82 -11.45 -2.69
N ILE A 133 1.51 -12.57 -2.90
CA ILE A 133 0.85 -13.83 -3.25
C ILE A 133 0.07 -14.31 -2.03
N LYS A 134 -1.23 -14.55 -2.18
CA LYS A 134 -2.10 -15.00 -1.07
C LYS A 134 -2.31 -16.50 -1.10
N SER A 135 -2.79 -17.05 -2.21
CA SER A 135 -2.99 -18.49 -2.37
C SER A 135 -3.15 -18.89 -3.83
N TYR A 136 -3.24 -20.20 -4.10
CA TYR A 136 -3.56 -20.70 -5.44
C TYR A 136 -4.93 -20.18 -5.95
N LEU A 137 -5.92 -20.04 -5.06
CA LEU A 137 -7.30 -19.64 -5.41
C LEU A 137 -7.45 -18.11 -5.58
N GLU A 138 -6.73 -17.36 -4.75
CA GLU A 138 -6.62 -15.90 -4.77
C GLU A 138 -5.16 -15.53 -5.03
N PRO A 139 -4.77 -15.30 -6.30
CA PRO A 139 -3.38 -15.19 -6.71
C PRO A 139 -2.60 -14.14 -5.92
N PHE A 140 -3.23 -13.01 -5.64
CA PHE A 140 -2.60 -11.95 -4.89
C PHE A 140 -3.59 -11.20 -4.02
N GLU A 141 -3.04 -10.57 -3.01
CA GLU A 141 -3.69 -9.58 -2.18
C GLU A 141 -3.01 -8.24 -2.40
N LYS A 142 -3.80 -7.18 -2.37
CA LYS A 142 -3.36 -5.80 -2.49
C LYS A 142 -3.69 -5.10 -1.18
N GLU A 143 -2.69 -4.54 -0.52
CA GLU A 143 -2.84 -3.79 0.74
C GLU A 143 -2.33 -2.37 0.54
N GLN A 144 -3.06 -1.36 1.02
CA GLN A 144 -2.58 0.02 0.99
C GLN A 144 -1.42 0.20 1.97
N ILE A 145 -0.43 0.98 1.54
CA ILE A 145 0.59 1.51 2.43
C ILE A 145 0.76 3.00 2.18
N SER A 146 0.75 3.75 3.28
CA SER A 146 1.01 5.17 3.28
C SER A 146 2.39 5.43 3.90
N ILE A 147 3.19 6.23 3.21
CA ILE A 147 4.50 6.70 3.67
C ILE A 147 4.40 8.21 3.86
N ILE A 148 4.72 8.70 5.06
CA ILE A 148 4.85 10.13 5.35
C ILE A 148 6.33 10.40 5.61
N LEU A 149 6.96 11.11 4.69
CA LEU A 149 8.36 11.51 4.77
C LEU A 149 8.44 12.93 5.31
N GLY A 150 9.00 13.09 6.52
CA GLY A 150 9.38 14.37 7.08
C GLY A 150 10.90 14.60 7.01
N GLU A 151 11.39 15.62 7.71
CA GLU A 151 12.82 16.03 7.64
C GLU A 151 13.79 14.99 8.22
N LYS A 152 13.42 14.34 9.33
CA LYS A 152 14.25 13.34 10.03
C LYS A 152 13.52 12.05 10.37
N TYR A 153 12.25 11.97 10.00
CA TYR A 153 11.40 10.84 10.33
C TYR A 153 10.63 10.36 9.11
N LEU A 154 10.30 9.08 9.12
CA LEU A 154 9.44 8.46 8.14
C LEU A 154 8.37 7.65 8.87
N ILE A 155 7.11 7.84 8.50
CA ILE A 155 5.99 7.05 9.02
C ILE A 155 5.52 6.09 7.94
N THR A 156 5.47 4.79 8.23
CA THR A 156 4.73 3.82 7.41
C THR A 156 3.43 3.47 8.11
N VAL A 157 2.33 3.46 7.37
CA VAL A 157 1.01 3.06 7.86
C VAL A 157 0.52 1.90 7.03
N GLN A 158 0.10 0.83 7.70
CA GLN A 158 -0.42 -0.39 7.10
C GLN A 158 -1.73 -0.81 7.76
N GLU A 159 -2.55 -1.55 7.03
CA GLU A 159 -3.85 -2.02 7.50
C GLU A 159 -3.68 -3.20 8.46
N ASN A 160 -2.86 -4.18 8.07
CA ASN A 160 -2.76 -5.48 8.74
C ASN A 160 -1.34 -5.84 9.17
N SER A 161 -1.23 -6.69 10.19
CA SER A 161 0.03 -7.05 10.85
C SER A 161 0.65 -8.38 10.39
N GLU A 162 -0.04 -9.16 9.54
CA GLU A 162 0.31 -10.56 9.31
C GLU A 162 1.59 -10.76 8.49
N SER A 163 1.93 -9.86 7.56
CA SER A 163 3.20 -9.90 6.82
C SER A 163 3.35 -8.68 5.91
N ASP A 164 4.48 -7.99 5.99
CA ASP A 164 4.84 -6.90 5.07
C ASP A 164 6.11 -7.19 4.27
N CYS A 165 6.24 -6.53 3.12
CA CYS A 165 7.43 -6.65 2.30
C CYS A 165 8.65 -5.90 2.87
N LEU A 166 8.49 -5.08 3.92
CA LEU A 166 9.51 -4.15 4.42
C LEU A 166 10.55 -4.80 5.35
N LYS A 167 10.38 -6.08 5.68
CA LYS A 167 11.32 -6.86 6.51
C LYS A 167 12.79 -6.75 6.04
N PRO A 168 13.14 -6.83 4.74
CA PRO A 168 14.52 -6.66 4.29
C PRO A 168 15.10 -5.31 4.68
N VAL A 169 14.31 -4.23 4.67
CA VAL A 169 14.75 -2.90 5.12
C VAL A 169 15.05 -2.91 6.61
N ARG A 170 14.18 -3.51 7.43
CA ARG A 170 14.40 -3.64 8.88
C ARG A 170 15.67 -4.41 9.20
N GLU A 171 15.94 -5.50 8.48
CA GLU A 171 17.16 -6.30 8.67
C GLU A 171 18.41 -5.56 8.21
N ARG A 172 18.35 -4.79 7.10
CA ARG A 172 19.47 -3.94 6.68
C ARG A 172 19.82 -2.90 7.73
N ILE A 173 18.81 -2.23 8.31
CA ILE A 173 19.01 -1.29 9.41
C ILE A 173 19.56 -2.04 10.62
N LYS A 174 18.94 -3.13 11.07
CA LYS A 174 19.37 -3.87 12.27
C LYS A 174 20.81 -4.37 12.18
N ASN A 175 21.23 -4.87 11.03
CA ASN A 175 22.53 -5.50 10.83
C ASN A 175 23.60 -4.56 10.24
N ASN A 176 23.29 -3.26 10.10
CA ASN A 176 24.15 -2.24 9.48
C ASN A 176 24.66 -2.66 8.07
N GLN A 177 23.75 -3.15 7.23
CA GLN A 177 24.09 -3.61 5.89
C GLN A 177 24.00 -2.47 4.86
N GLY A 178 25.02 -2.36 4.01
CA GLY A 178 25.06 -1.35 2.96
C GLY A 178 25.34 0.06 3.50
N ILE A 179 24.58 1.05 3.02
CA ILE A 179 24.73 2.46 3.40
C ILE A 179 23.54 3.02 4.19
N ILE A 180 22.51 2.20 4.47
CA ILE A 180 21.22 2.69 4.99
C ILE A 180 21.33 3.50 6.30
N ARG A 181 22.29 3.18 7.17
CA ARG A 181 22.51 3.92 8.42
C ARG A 181 23.35 5.21 8.27
N ARG A 182 24.08 5.32 7.16
CA ARG A 182 24.95 6.46 6.84
C ARG A 182 24.19 7.55 6.08
N GLU A 183 23.13 7.15 5.40
CA GLU A 183 22.26 8.04 4.65
C GLU A 183 21.11 8.61 5.51
N LYS A 184 20.45 9.63 4.98
CA LYS A 184 19.33 10.31 5.64
C LYS A 184 17.99 9.60 5.36
N VAL A 185 16.93 10.19 5.88
CA VAL A 185 15.55 9.65 5.83
C VAL A 185 14.98 9.51 4.40
N ASP A 186 15.47 10.31 3.45
CA ASP A 186 15.15 10.21 2.03
C ASP A 186 15.63 8.87 1.43
N TYR A 187 16.82 8.42 1.80
CA TYR A 187 17.33 7.10 1.39
C TYR A 187 16.52 5.96 2.01
N LEU A 188 15.99 6.14 3.23
CA LEU A 188 15.05 5.20 3.82
C LEU A 188 13.75 5.13 3.00
N ALA A 189 13.19 6.27 2.60
CA ALA A 189 12.01 6.31 1.74
C ALA A 189 12.26 5.58 0.42
N TYR A 190 13.39 5.87 -0.24
CA TYR A 190 13.83 5.15 -1.44
C TYR A 190 13.91 3.64 -1.19
N SER A 191 14.57 3.22 -0.11
CA SER A 191 14.75 1.81 0.25
C SER A 191 13.43 1.08 0.48
N LEU A 192 12.42 1.75 1.05
CA LEU A 192 11.09 1.19 1.26
C LEU A 192 10.32 1.09 -0.06
N LEU A 193 10.36 2.12 -0.90
CA LEU A 193 9.71 2.11 -2.21
C LEU A 193 10.29 1.03 -3.12
N ASP A 194 11.61 0.89 -3.16
CA ASP A 194 12.33 -0.17 -3.87
C ASP A 194 11.83 -1.56 -3.45
N THR A 195 11.73 -1.78 -2.14
CA THR A 195 11.23 -3.04 -1.59
C THR A 195 9.75 -3.30 -1.91
N ILE A 196 8.91 -2.25 -1.94
CA ILE A 196 7.50 -2.35 -2.34
C ILE A 196 7.40 -2.72 -3.83
N ILE A 197 8.22 -2.12 -4.69
CA ILE A 197 8.29 -2.42 -6.12
C ILE A 197 8.76 -3.86 -6.34
N ASP A 198 9.77 -4.30 -5.59
CA ASP A 198 10.27 -5.67 -5.68
C ASP A 198 9.20 -6.72 -5.37
N GLY A 199 8.23 -6.38 -4.51
CA GLY A 199 7.08 -7.22 -4.19
C GLY A 199 6.19 -7.58 -5.39
N PHE A 200 6.26 -6.83 -6.49
CA PHE A 200 5.48 -7.12 -7.71
C PHE A 200 6.07 -8.26 -8.53
N PHE A 201 7.38 -8.50 -8.50
CA PHE A 201 8.01 -9.50 -9.37
C PHE A 201 7.51 -10.93 -9.12
N PRO A 202 7.43 -11.45 -7.88
CA PRO A 202 6.90 -12.80 -7.64
C PRO A 202 5.46 -12.97 -8.13
N VAL A 203 4.64 -11.92 -7.99
CA VAL A 203 3.26 -11.94 -8.49
C VAL A 203 3.23 -12.01 -10.02
N LEU A 204 4.08 -11.23 -10.70
CA LEU A 204 4.18 -11.25 -12.17
C LEU A 204 4.68 -12.60 -12.70
N GLU A 205 5.62 -13.24 -12.01
CA GLU A 205 6.11 -14.59 -12.35
C GLU A 205 5.00 -15.65 -12.26
N GLU A 206 4.24 -15.66 -11.17
CA GLU A 206 3.07 -16.55 -11.00
C GLU A 206 2.01 -16.34 -12.09
N TYR A 207 1.77 -15.08 -12.49
CA TYR A 207 0.87 -14.79 -13.60
C TYR A 207 1.40 -15.28 -14.95
N GLY A 208 2.72 -15.23 -15.16
CA GLY A 208 3.38 -15.82 -16.33
C GLY A 208 3.06 -17.31 -16.44
N GLU A 209 3.29 -18.07 -15.37
CA GLU A 209 2.98 -19.51 -15.36
C GLU A 209 1.50 -19.81 -15.57
N ARG A 210 0.60 -18.98 -15.02
CA ARG A 210 -0.86 -19.15 -15.19
C ARG A 210 -1.29 -18.91 -16.62
N ILE A 211 -0.66 -17.96 -17.32
CA ILE A 211 -0.90 -17.71 -18.74
C ILE A 211 -0.50 -18.95 -19.55
N GLU A 212 0.72 -19.46 -19.35
CA GLU A 212 1.22 -20.65 -20.06
C GLU A 212 0.29 -21.86 -19.87
N LYS A 213 -0.11 -22.14 -18.63
CA LYS A 213 -1.05 -23.24 -18.31
C LYS A 213 -2.41 -23.05 -18.99
N LEU A 214 -2.88 -21.82 -19.12
CA LEU A 214 -4.16 -21.50 -19.76
C LEU A 214 -4.07 -21.59 -21.29
N GLU A 215 -2.93 -21.23 -21.87
CA GLU A 215 -2.65 -21.40 -23.30
C GLU A 215 -2.67 -22.88 -23.70
N ASP A 216 -2.01 -23.74 -22.92
CA ASP A 216 -2.03 -25.20 -23.12
C ASP A 216 -3.47 -25.76 -23.01
N GLU A 217 -4.25 -25.30 -22.03
CA GLU A 217 -5.66 -25.71 -21.88
C GLU A 217 -6.50 -25.35 -23.11
N ILE A 218 -6.31 -24.15 -23.67
CA ILE A 218 -7.05 -23.68 -24.84
C ILE A 218 -6.71 -24.52 -26.09
N VAL A 219 -5.44 -24.88 -26.26
CA VAL A 219 -4.95 -25.60 -27.45
C VAL A 219 -5.30 -27.08 -27.39
N PHE A 220 -5.07 -27.73 -26.25
CA PHE A 220 -5.11 -29.19 -26.16
C PHE A 220 -6.42 -29.75 -25.58
N ASN A 221 -7.08 -29.05 -24.65
CA ASN A 221 -8.27 -29.58 -23.98
C ASN A 221 -9.20 -28.46 -23.45
N PRO A 222 -9.87 -27.71 -24.34
CA PRO A 222 -10.74 -26.62 -23.92
C PRO A 222 -11.95 -27.16 -23.15
N VAL A 223 -12.15 -26.67 -21.92
CA VAL A 223 -13.31 -27.00 -21.08
C VAL A 223 -14.28 -25.82 -21.00
N ARG A 224 -15.53 -26.06 -20.59
CA ARG A 224 -16.56 -25.01 -20.47
C ARG A 224 -16.13 -23.84 -19.57
N GLN A 225 -15.24 -24.11 -18.61
CA GLN A 225 -14.72 -23.14 -17.64
C GLN A 225 -13.54 -22.31 -18.18
N THR A 226 -12.91 -22.70 -19.31
CA THR A 226 -11.72 -22.03 -19.85
C THR A 226 -11.98 -20.55 -20.12
N MET A 227 -13.15 -20.21 -20.67
CA MET A 227 -13.54 -18.80 -20.87
C MET A 227 -13.63 -18.02 -19.55
N GLN A 228 -14.16 -18.62 -18.48
CA GLN A 228 -14.22 -17.97 -17.17
C GLN A 228 -12.83 -17.69 -16.60
N LYS A 229 -11.89 -18.64 -16.77
CA LYS A 229 -10.49 -18.47 -16.38
C LYS A 229 -9.82 -17.32 -17.14
N ILE A 230 -10.04 -17.22 -18.46
CA ILE A 230 -9.54 -16.09 -19.29
C ILE A 230 -10.06 -14.75 -18.76
N TYR A 231 -11.36 -14.65 -18.49
CA TYR A 231 -11.94 -13.40 -17.97
C TYR A 231 -11.40 -13.04 -16.59
N LYS A 232 -11.26 -14.02 -15.69
CA LYS A 232 -10.67 -13.82 -14.35
C LYS A 232 -9.23 -13.32 -14.46
N LEU A 233 -8.39 -14.02 -15.20
CA LEU A 233 -6.97 -13.68 -15.38
C LEU A 233 -6.81 -12.29 -16.02
N ARG A 234 -7.61 -11.97 -17.05
CA ARG A 234 -7.60 -10.63 -17.67
C ARG A 234 -7.95 -9.53 -16.68
N ARG A 235 -8.97 -9.73 -15.84
CA ARG A 235 -9.39 -8.72 -14.84
C ARG A 235 -8.29 -8.49 -13.80
N GLU A 236 -7.72 -9.57 -13.29
CA GLU A 236 -6.64 -9.52 -12.31
C GLU A 236 -5.39 -8.79 -12.86
N LEU A 237 -4.96 -9.11 -14.09
CA LEU A 237 -3.86 -8.40 -14.76
C LEU A 237 -4.16 -6.92 -14.99
N LEU A 238 -5.42 -6.56 -15.28
CA LEU A 238 -5.81 -5.15 -15.39
C LEU A 238 -5.71 -4.43 -14.05
N THR A 239 -6.04 -5.08 -12.93
CA THR A 239 -5.85 -4.51 -11.59
C THR A 239 -4.36 -4.30 -11.30
N LEU A 240 -3.54 -5.32 -11.53
CA LEU A 240 -2.09 -5.24 -11.30
C LEU A 240 -1.46 -4.14 -12.17
N ARG A 241 -1.83 -4.07 -13.45
CA ARG A 241 -1.39 -3.01 -14.38
C ARG A 241 -1.76 -1.62 -13.88
N ARG A 242 -2.98 -1.42 -13.36
CA ARG A 242 -3.41 -0.11 -12.83
C ARG A 242 -2.59 0.29 -11.61
N ALA A 243 -2.33 -0.64 -10.69
CA ALA A 243 -1.49 -0.39 -9.52
C ALA A 243 -0.06 0.03 -9.91
N ILE A 244 0.59 -0.73 -10.80
CA ILE A 244 1.94 -0.43 -11.29
C ILE A 244 1.99 0.92 -12.02
N TRP A 245 0.99 1.20 -12.87
CA TRP A 245 0.97 2.44 -13.64
C TRP A 245 0.83 3.67 -12.75
N SER A 246 -0.04 3.63 -11.75
CA SER A 246 -0.19 4.72 -10.79
C SER A 246 1.07 4.93 -9.95
N LEU A 247 1.75 3.84 -9.53
CA LEU A 247 3.02 3.93 -8.83
C LEU A 247 4.12 4.57 -9.69
N ARG A 248 4.21 4.20 -10.98
CA ARG A 248 5.16 4.82 -11.90
C ARG A 248 4.91 6.32 -12.06
N GLU A 249 3.65 6.74 -12.16
CA GLU A 249 3.31 8.16 -12.28
C GLU A 249 3.67 8.93 -11.00
N ALA A 250 3.38 8.34 -9.83
CA ALA A 250 3.81 8.86 -8.54
C ALA A 250 5.34 9.05 -8.50
N ILE A 251 6.14 8.04 -8.86
CA ILE A 251 7.60 8.14 -8.88
C ILE A 251 8.08 9.23 -9.87
N ASN A 252 7.44 9.37 -11.03
CA ASN A 252 7.78 10.41 -11.99
C ASN A 252 7.59 11.83 -11.43
N ILE A 253 6.59 12.03 -10.55
CA ILE A 253 6.37 13.32 -9.87
C ILE A 253 7.58 13.60 -8.95
N LEU A 254 8.00 12.63 -8.13
CA LEU A 254 9.18 12.79 -7.26
C LEU A 254 10.45 13.14 -8.03
N ILE A 255 10.69 12.48 -9.18
CA ILE A 255 11.88 12.71 -10.00
C ILE A 255 11.88 14.13 -10.58
N ARG A 256 10.71 14.62 -11.05
CA ARG A 256 10.61 15.96 -11.65
C ARG A 256 10.78 17.07 -10.61
N ASP A 257 10.19 16.88 -9.44
CA ASP A 257 10.23 17.89 -8.39
C ASP A 257 11.60 17.96 -7.67
N GLY A 258 12.36 16.85 -7.66
CA GLY A 258 13.75 16.84 -7.19
C GLY A 258 14.76 17.49 -8.16
N THR A 259 14.34 17.93 -9.35
CA THR A 259 15.19 18.60 -10.35
C THR A 259 15.00 20.12 -10.43
N ASN A 260 14.20 20.72 -9.55
CA ASN A 260 13.95 22.17 -9.48
C ASN A 260 14.51 22.81 -8.20
#